data_AF-A0A1D2RC09-F1
#
_entry.id   AF-A0A1D2RC09-F1
#
_cell.length_a   1.000
_cell.length_b   1.000
_cell.length_c   1.000
_cell.angle_alpha   90.00
_cell.angle_beta   90.00
_cell.angle_gamma   90.00
#
_symmetry.space_group_name_H-M   'P 1'
#
loop_
_entity.id
_entity.type
_entity.pdbx_description
1 polymer ?
#
loop_
_entity_poly.entity_id
_entity_poly.type
_entity_poly.pdbx_seq_one_letter_code
_entity_poly.pdbx_strand_id
1 'polypeptide(L)' 'MIISNTGEGELSWEIGDKPGWIAVSKSIGKVITGKDTVIVTADVNQQIKTYSGAMSINSNGGSKTITISLVKYQHTD' A
#
# COMPACT_ATOMS: atom_id res chain seq x y z
N MET A 1 -1.89 5.24 -1.95
CA MET A 1 -0.47 5.61 -1.77
C MET A 1 0.12 6.11 -3.08
N ILE A 2 1.25 6.82 -3.02
CA ILE A 2 1.95 7.35 -4.19
C ILE A 2 3.35 6.73 -4.24
N ILE A 3 3.75 6.25 -5.41
CA ILE A 3 5.11 5.80 -5.71
C ILE A 3 5.73 6.80 -6.68
N SER A 4 6.86 7.40 -6.32
CA SER A 4 7.52 8.42 -7.13
C SER A 4 8.90 7.97 -7.57
N ASN A 5 9.23 8.19 -8.84
CA ASN A 5 10.60 8.07 -9.33
C ASN A 5 11.25 9.44 -9.44
N THR A 6 12.33 9.65 -8.69
CA THR A 6 13.13 10.88 -8.70
C THR A 6 14.50 10.68 -9.35
N GLY A 7 14.79 9.48 -9.86
CA GLY A 7 16.01 9.18 -10.61
C GLY A 7 15.84 9.43 -12.11
N GLU A 8 16.92 9.17 -12.87
CA GLU A 8 16.95 9.38 -14.32
C GLU A 8 16.58 8.12 -15.15
N GLY A 9 16.53 6.95 -14.51
CA GLY A 9 16.19 5.67 -15.13
C GLY A 9 14.80 5.16 -14.75
N GLU A 10 14.32 4.07 -15.37
CA GLU A 10 13.03 3.45 -15.03
C GLU A 10 13.02 2.87 -13.61
N LEU A 11 12.01 3.22 -12.81
CA LEU A 11 11.69 2.55 -11.55
C LEU A 11 10.65 1.45 -11.80
N SER A 12 11.04 0.19 -11.75
CA SER A 12 10.14 -0.98 -11.74
C SER A 12 9.88 -1.38 -10.30
N TRP A 13 8.60 -1.53 -9.94
CA TRP A 13 8.18 -1.81 -8.56
C TRP A 13 7.09 -2.88 -8.47
N GLU A 14 7.02 -3.54 -7.32
CA GLU A 14 6.01 -4.52 -6.95
C GLU A 14 5.62 -4.39 -5.47
N ILE A 15 4.38 -4.71 -5.16
CA ILE A 15 3.85 -4.90 -3.82
C ILE A 15 4.00 -6.38 -3.49
N GLY A 16 4.79 -6.67 -2.46
CA GLY A 16 4.97 -8.02 -1.94
C GLY A 16 3.89 -8.36 -0.92
N ASP A 17 4.32 -8.86 0.24
CA ASP A 17 3.41 -9.19 1.34
C ASP A 17 2.57 -7.99 1.77
N LYS A 18 1.29 -8.24 2.00
CA LYS A 18 0.31 -7.28 2.53
C LYS A 18 -0.72 -8.02 3.39
N PRO A 19 -1.40 -7.33 4.32
CA PRO A 19 -2.44 -7.97 5.11
C PRO A 19 -3.61 -8.44 4.23
N GLY A 20 -4.24 -9.55 4.59
CA GLY A 20 -5.37 -10.11 3.84
C GLY A 20 -6.59 -9.19 3.77
N TRP A 21 -6.75 -8.29 4.76
CA TRP A 21 -7.80 -7.28 4.82
C TRP A 21 -7.50 -6.03 3.97
N ILE A 22 -6.41 -6.02 3.21
CA ILE A 22 -6.05 -4.94 2.29
C ILE A 22 -6.09 -5.42 0.84
N ALA A 23 -6.80 -4.69 -0.01
CA ALA A 23 -6.74 -4.80 -1.47
C ALA A 23 -6.00 -3.61 -2.07
N VAL A 24 -5.39 -3.81 -3.24
CA VAL A 24 -4.65 -2.77 -3.97
C VAL A 24 -5.09 -2.75 -5.43
N SER A 25 -5.19 -1.57 -6.04
CA SER A 25 -5.60 -1.44 -7.45
C SER A 25 -4.57 -1.98 -8.44
N LYS A 26 -3.30 -2.04 -8.03
CA LYS A 26 -2.17 -2.56 -8.81
C LYS A 26 -1.18 -3.20 -7.84
N SER A 27 -0.66 -4.38 -8.17
CA SER A 27 0.42 -5.03 -7.41
C SER A 27 1.80 -4.80 -8.03
N ILE A 28 1.88 -4.37 -9.29
CA ILE A 28 3.13 -4.07 -9.99
C ILE A 28 2.98 -2.79 -10.81
N GLY A 29 4.09 -2.15 -11.13
CA GLY A 29 4.10 -1.01 -12.04
C GLY A 29 5.49 -0.51 -12.40
N LYS A 30 5.51 0.51 -13.24
CA LYS A 30 6.72 1.16 -13.76
C LYS A 30 6.54 2.66 -13.79
N VAL A 31 7.58 3.41 -13.42
CA VAL A 31 7.60 4.87 -13.47
C VAL A 31 8.91 5.32 -14.10
N ILE A 32 8.86 5.87 -15.31
CA ILE A 32 10.06 6.46 -15.94
C ILE A 32 10.29 7.87 -15.41
N THR A 33 9.27 8.72 -15.46
CA THR A 33 9.28 10.05 -14.82
C THR A 33 8.00 10.24 -14.00
N GLY A 34 8.10 10.98 -12.89
CA GLY A 34 6.92 11.36 -12.10
C GLY A 34 6.47 10.32 -11.08
N LYS A 35 5.18 9.96 -11.11
CA LYS A 35 4.49 9.24 -10.03
C LYS A 35 3.47 8.23 -10.56
N ASP A 36 3.30 7.10 -9.87
CA ASP A 36 2.13 6.22 -9.99
C ASP A 36 1.31 6.27 -8.69
N THR A 37 -0.01 6.12 -8.82
CA THR A 37 -0.95 6.10 -7.71
C THR A 37 -1.55 4.72 -7.56
N VAL A 38 -1.44 4.16 -6.36
CA VAL A 38 -2.06 2.88 -6.00
C VAL A 38 -3.18 3.15 -5.01
N ILE A 39 -4.40 2.76 -5.36
CA ILE A 39 -5.55 2.82 -4.46
C ILE A 39 -5.43 1.63 -3.50
N VAL A 40 -5.51 1.92 -2.19
CA VAL A 40 -5.46 0.92 -1.12
C VAL A 40 -6.83 0.89 -0.47
N THR A 41 -7.49 -0.27 -0.53
CA THR A 41 -8.83 -0.47 0.01
C THR A 41 -8.75 -1.42 1.19
N ALA A 42 -9.33 -1.04 2.32
CA ALA A 42 -9.47 -1.92 3.48
C ALA A 42 -10.82 -2.65 3.42
N ASP A 43 -10.77 -3.97 3.47
CA ASP A 43 -11.94 -4.85 3.59
C ASP A 43 -11.92 -5.50 4.98
N VAL A 44 -12.72 -4.94 5.88
CA VAL A 44 -12.76 -5.33 7.30
C VAL A 44 -14.18 -5.67 7.71
N ASN A 45 -14.31 -6.71 8.54
CA ASN A 45 -15.62 -7.16 9.02
C ASN A 45 -16.21 -6.17 10.08
N GLN A 46 -17.36 -6.54 10.65
CA GLN A 46 -18.05 -5.70 11.64
C GLN A 46 -17.36 -5.64 13.02
N GLN A 47 -16.28 -6.40 13.26
CA GLN A 47 -15.60 -6.40 14.54
C GLN A 47 -14.90 -5.07 14.81
N ILE A 48 -15.11 -4.60 16.02
CA ILE A 48 -14.47 -3.40 16.57
C ILE A 48 -13.16 -3.81 17.17
N LYS A 49 -12.11 -3.35 16.50
CA LYS A 49 -10.72 -3.55 16.88
C LYS A 49 -9.86 -2.63 16.05
N THR A 50 -8.59 -2.62 16.40
CA THR A 50 -7.53 -2.10 15.53
C THR A 50 -7.09 -3.22 14.58
N TYR A 51 -7.14 -2.94 13.28
CA TYR A 51 -6.51 -3.74 12.26
C TYR A 51 -5.13 -3.13 12.00
N SER A 52 -4.08 -3.89 12.27
CA SER A 52 -2.70 -3.49 11.99
C SER A 52 -2.02 -4.53 11.10
N GLY A 53 -1.10 -4.05 10.27
CA GLY A 53 -0.32 -4.91 9.41
C GLY A 53 0.67 -4.11 8.57
N ALA A 54 1.57 -4.82 7.92
CA ALA A 54 2.62 -4.22 7.10
C ALA A 54 2.45 -4.64 5.63
N MET A 55 2.75 -3.71 4.74
CA MET A 55 2.83 -3.93 3.30
C MET A 55 4.25 -3.67 2.83
N SER A 56 4.83 -4.61 2.09
CA SER A 56 6.16 -4.45 1.48
C SER A 56 6.05 -3.96 0.04
N ILE A 57 6.97 -3.07 -0.34
CA ILE A 57 7.13 -2.57 -1.70
C ILE A 57 8.59 -2.78 -2.08
N ASN A 58 8.84 -3.56 -3.12
CA ASN A 58 10.16 -3.76 -3.69
C ASN A 58 10.27 -2.98 -4.99
N SER A 59 11.44 -2.40 -5.24
CA SER A 59 11.74 -1.78 -6.52
C SER A 59 13.22 -1.92 -6.83
N ASN A 60 13.58 -1.72 -8.10
CA ASN A 60 14.99 -1.65 -8.49
C ASN A 60 15.72 -0.41 -7.91
N GLY A 61 15.00 0.54 -7.30
CA GLY A 61 15.55 1.67 -6.53
C GLY A 61 15.62 1.42 -5.02
N GLY A 62 15.24 0.22 -4.54
CA GLY A 62 15.23 -0.17 -3.14
C GLY A 62 13.85 -0.62 -2.65
N SER A 63 13.81 -1.17 -1.43
CA SER A 63 12.58 -1.66 -0.80
C SER A 63 12.14 -0.80 0.37
N LYS A 64 10.82 -0.75 0.60
CA LYS A 64 10.21 -0.09 1.75
C LYS A 64 9.09 -0.95 2.32
N THR A 65 8.88 -0.83 3.62
CA THR A 65 7.73 -1.40 4.31
C THR A 65 6.86 -0.27 4.85
N ILE A 66 5.56 -0.36 4.60
CA ILE A 66 4.55 0.60 5.07
C ILE A 66 3.67 -0.09 6.11
N THR A 67 3.60 0.48 7.30
CA THR A 67 2.67 0.03 8.34
C THR A 67 1.30 0.68 8.13
N ILE A 68 0.25 -0.13 8.16
CA ILE A 68 -1.15 0.32 8.04
C ILE A 68 -1.83 0.05 9.38
N SER A 69 -2.50 1.07 9.91
CA SER A 69 -3.33 0.98 11.12
C SER A 69 -4.70 1.55 10.84
N LEU A 70 -5.73 0.75 11.04
CA LEU A 70 -7.13 1.14 10.91
C LEU A 70 -7.84 0.85 12.23
N VAL A 71 -8.40 1.87 12.86
CA VAL A 71 -9.19 1.72 14.07
C VAL A 71 -10.67 1.82 13.70
N LYS A 72 -11.44 0.78 14.02
CA LYS A 72 -12.90 0.78 13.88
C LYS A 72 -13.51 1.00 15.26
N TYR A 73 -14.39 1.99 15.38
CA TYR A 73 -15.12 2.32 16.61
C TYR A 73 -16.60 1.93 16.47
N GLN A 74 -17.33 1.86 17.59
CA GLN A 74 -18.79 1.81 17.56
C GLN A 74 -19.28 3.19 17.08
N HIS A 75 -20.29 3.20 16.21
CA HIS A 75 -21.09 4.39 16.01
C HIS A 75 -22.17 4.39 17.09
N THR A 76 -22.14 5.38 17.98
CA THR A 76 -23.27 5.69 18.86
C THR A 76 -24.03 6.82 18.20
N ASP A 77 -25.24 6.52 17.72
CA ASP A 77 -26.26 7.50 17.33
C ASP A 77 -26.80 8.25 18.56
#